data_AF-A0A3D1BQG2-F1
#
_entry.id   AF-A0A3D1BQG2-F1
#
_cell.length_a   1.000
_cell.length_b   1.000
_cell.length_c   1.000
_cell.angle_alpha   90.00
_cell.angle_beta   90.00
_cell.angle_gamma   90.00
#
_symmetry.space_group_name_H-M   'P 1'
#
loop_
_entity.id
_entity.type
_entity.pdbx_description
1 polymer ?
#
loop_
_entity_poly.entity_id
_entity_poly.type
_entity_poly.pdbx_seq_one_letter_code
_entity_poly.pdbx_strand_id
1 'polypeptide(L)'
;MKLTKLHIPESKRTPEIDFNPDNGMLILKGKSIPENATKVYEPILDWMKSYIKVAPEKTYLHFNLSYFNTASSIWMTRMVKVLSNIDDHEKLLTINIYFHVEEYDEMDDEDIQEAISMVLKVIDKATVSLGVKLFGIDDDGSILKERLILL
;
A
#
# COMPACT_ATOMS: atom_id res chain seq x y z
N MET A 1 2.50 -23.02 -10.29
CA MET A 1 3.76 -22.62 -9.63
C MET A 1 3.43 -21.71 -8.47
N LYS A 2 4.07 -21.88 -7.32
CA LYS A 2 3.89 -21.03 -6.15
C LYS A 2 4.73 -19.76 -6.33
N LEU A 3 4.14 -18.57 -6.15
CA LEU A 3 4.89 -17.31 -6.18
C LEU A 3 5.77 -17.21 -4.94
N THR A 4 7.03 -16.86 -5.11
CA THR A 4 7.97 -16.72 -3.98
C THR A 4 7.80 -15.35 -3.32
N LYS A 5 8.01 -15.31 -1.99
CA LYS A 5 8.10 -14.05 -1.23
C LYS A 5 9.12 -13.11 -1.87
N LEU A 6 8.80 -11.82 -1.90
CA LEU A 6 9.72 -10.77 -2.31
C LEU A 6 10.15 -9.99 -1.08
N HIS A 7 11.45 -10.00 -0.81
CA HIS A 7 12.05 -9.18 0.24
C HIS A 7 13.13 -8.28 -0.37
N ILE A 8 13.07 -6.98 -0.11
CA ILE A 8 14.09 -6.00 -0.46
C ILE A 8 14.35 -5.17 0.80
N PRO A 9 15.58 -5.17 1.34
CA PRO A 9 15.89 -4.40 2.54
C PRO A 9 15.77 -2.89 2.27
N GLU A 10 15.44 -2.14 3.31
CA GLU A 10 15.43 -0.68 3.21
C GLU A 10 16.83 -0.11 2.88
N SER A 11 16.83 1.10 2.34
CA SER A 11 18.05 1.90 2.19
C SER A 11 17.81 3.29 2.75
N LYS A 12 18.83 4.15 2.70
CA LYS A 12 18.70 5.57 3.09
C LYS A 12 17.59 6.32 2.34
N ARG A 13 17.14 5.84 1.19
CA ARG A 13 16.19 6.53 0.30
C ARG A 13 15.05 5.66 -0.24
N THR A 14 15.05 4.35 0.06
CA THR A 14 14.04 3.42 -0.44
C THR A 14 13.46 2.62 0.71
N PRO A 15 12.16 2.31 0.69
CA PRO A 15 11.55 1.56 1.76
C PRO A 15 12.02 0.10 1.72
N GLU A 16 11.91 -0.57 2.85
CA GLU A 16 11.85 -2.03 2.88
C GLU A 16 10.60 -2.49 2.14
N ILE A 17 10.74 -3.57 1.38
CA ILE A 17 9.65 -4.27 0.70
C ILE A 17 9.60 -5.68 1.28
N ASP A 18 8.49 -6.05 1.93
CA ASP A 18 8.25 -7.41 2.42
C ASP A 18 6.88 -7.88 1.94
N PHE A 19 6.88 -8.65 0.85
CA PHE A 19 5.68 -9.13 0.18
C PHE A 19 5.59 -10.64 0.31
N ASN A 20 4.53 -11.08 1.00
CA ASN A 20 4.27 -12.48 1.26
C ASN A 20 2.96 -12.91 0.56
N PRO A 21 3.06 -13.69 -0.54
CA PRO A 21 1.90 -14.09 -1.31
C PRO A 21 1.05 -15.15 -0.58
N ASP A 22 1.60 -15.84 0.43
CA ASP A 22 0.91 -16.92 1.12
C ASP A 22 -0.17 -16.41 2.10
N ASN A 23 0.06 -15.24 2.70
CA ASN A 23 -0.87 -14.62 3.65
C ASN A 23 -1.43 -13.28 3.16
N GLY A 24 -1.09 -12.87 1.93
CA GLY A 24 -1.54 -11.63 1.31
C GLY A 24 -0.98 -10.35 1.94
N MET A 25 0.07 -10.44 2.75
CA MET A 25 0.69 -9.28 3.41
C MET A 25 1.73 -8.64 2.49
N LEU A 26 1.46 -7.42 2.04
CA LEU A 26 2.35 -6.64 1.17
C LEU A 26 2.77 -5.36 1.89
N ILE A 27 3.98 -5.30 2.43
CA ILE A 27 4.44 -4.21 3.29
C ILE A 27 5.49 -3.36 2.57
N LEU A 28 5.29 -2.05 2.59
CA LEU A 28 6.30 -1.04 2.28
C LEU A 28 6.57 -0.24 3.56
N LYS A 29 7.81 -0.27 4.06
CA LYS A 29 8.17 0.37 5.34
C LYS A 29 9.36 1.34 5.20
N GLY A 30 9.28 2.51 5.82
CA GLY A 30 10.39 3.47 5.91
C GLY A 30 10.27 4.68 4.97
N LYS A 31 11.37 5.13 4.35
CA LYS A 31 11.38 6.34 3.49
C LYS A 31 11.39 5.98 2.02
N SER A 32 10.64 6.73 1.22
CA SER A 32 10.53 6.52 -0.22
C SER A 32 10.82 7.79 -1.02
N ILE A 33 12.12 8.06 -1.18
CA ILE A 33 12.66 9.21 -1.91
C ILE A 33 13.76 8.80 -2.91
N PRO A 34 13.50 7.81 -3.79
CA PRO A 34 14.50 7.34 -4.73
C PRO A 34 14.86 8.42 -5.76
N GLU A 35 16.13 8.46 -6.18
CA GLU A 35 16.55 9.28 -7.32
C GLU A 35 16.00 8.74 -8.64
N ASN A 36 15.87 7.41 -8.75
CA ASN A 36 15.27 6.74 -9.89
C ASN A 36 14.17 5.80 -9.41
N ALA A 37 12.96 6.33 -9.28
CA ALA A 37 11.79 5.58 -8.83
C ALA A 37 11.45 4.41 -9.75
N THR A 38 11.66 4.54 -11.07
CA THR A 38 11.42 3.46 -12.04
C THR A 38 12.27 2.24 -11.74
N LYS A 39 13.59 2.44 -11.54
CA LYS A 39 14.51 1.34 -11.22
C LYS A 39 14.13 0.60 -9.93
N VAL A 40 13.54 1.32 -8.97
CA VAL A 40 13.09 0.72 -7.69
C VAL A 40 11.77 -0.02 -7.88
N TYR A 41 10.77 0.61 -8.50
CA TYR A 41 9.38 0.16 -8.41
C TYR A 41 8.88 -0.66 -9.59
N GLU A 42 9.51 -0.59 -10.76
CA GLU A 42 9.14 -1.43 -11.91
C GLU A 42 9.24 -2.94 -11.61
N PRO A 43 10.34 -3.48 -11.05
CA PRO A 43 10.41 -4.90 -10.71
C PRO A 43 9.42 -5.31 -9.60
N ILE A 44 9.10 -4.40 -8.67
CA ILE A 44 8.09 -4.63 -7.63
C ILE A 44 6.70 -4.72 -8.25
N LEU A 45 6.39 -3.84 -9.21
CA LEU A 45 5.13 -3.84 -9.93
C LEU A 45 4.95 -5.11 -10.78
N ASP A 46 6.02 -5.59 -11.41
CA ASP A 46 6.01 -6.84 -12.16
C ASP A 46 5.77 -8.08 -11.27
N TRP A 47 6.33 -8.07 -10.06
CA TRP A 47 5.99 -9.07 -9.05
C TRP A 47 4.50 -9.01 -8.70
N MET A 48 3.94 -7.81 -8.48
CA MET A 48 2.50 -7.65 -8.18
C MET A 48 1.59 -8.15 -9.33
N LYS A 49 1.98 -7.93 -10.59
CA LYS A 49 1.24 -8.49 -11.75
C LYS A 49 1.20 -10.02 -11.75
N SER A 50 2.21 -10.66 -11.16
CA SER A 50 2.22 -12.11 -10.95
C SER A 50 1.39 -12.50 -9.73
N TYR A 51 1.44 -11.70 -8.66
CA TYR A 51 0.68 -11.90 -7.43
C TYR A 51 -0.83 -11.94 -7.65
N ILE A 52 -1.41 -11.00 -8.41
CA ILE A 52 -2.87 -10.92 -8.59
C ILE A 52 -3.49 -12.20 -9.15
N LYS A 53 -2.72 -13.03 -9.86
CA LYS A 53 -3.17 -14.31 -10.43
C LYS A 53 -3.31 -15.41 -9.39
N VAL A 54 -2.67 -15.25 -8.23
CA VAL A 54 -2.59 -16.24 -7.15
C VAL A 54 -2.93 -15.64 -5.78
N ALA A 55 -3.51 -14.43 -5.76
CA ALA A 55 -3.83 -13.72 -4.53
C ALA A 55 -4.80 -14.56 -3.67
N PRO A 56 -4.56 -14.66 -2.35
CA PRO A 56 -5.50 -15.30 -1.43
C PRO A 56 -6.77 -14.45 -1.25
N GLU A 57 -7.72 -14.96 -0.46
CA GLU A 57 -9.00 -14.29 -0.16
C GLU A 57 -8.85 -12.84 0.32
N LYS A 58 -7.78 -12.55 1.06
CA LYS A 58 -7.52 -11.23 1.62
C LYS A 58 -6.11 -10.78 1.29
N THR A 59 -6.00 -9.59 0.71
CA THR A 59 -4.74 -8.88 0.49
C THR A 59 -4.71 -7.64 1.35
N TYR A 60 -3.59 -7.41 2.03
CA TYR A 60 -3.34 -6.23 2.82
C TYR A 60 -2.11 -5.51 2.26
N LEU A 61 -2.31 -4.32 1.68
CA LEU A 61 -1.22 -3.46 1.25
C LEU A 61 -0.95 -2.43 2.34
N HIS A 62 0.24 -2.45 2.93
CA HIS A 62 0.64 -1.54 3.99
C HIS A 62 1.61 -0.49 3.45
N PHE A 63 1.19 0.77 3.47
CA PHE A 63 2.05 1.93 3.28
C PHE A 63 2.48 2.47 4.65
N ASN A 64 3.47 1.81 5.26
CA ASN A 64 4.09 2.25 6.51
C ASN A 64 5.27 3.18 6.21
N LEU A 65 4.97 4.33 5.61
CA LEU A 65 5.98 5.23 5.07
C LEU A 65 6.08 6.50 5.90
N SER A 66 7.24 6.77 6.48
CA SER A 66 7.47 7.98 7.26
C SER A 66 7.61 9.23 6.38
N TYR A 67 7.97 9.05 5.10
CA TYR A 67 8.09 10.13 4.13
C TYR A 67 8.20 9.57 2.71
N PHE A 68 7.53 10.18 1.74
CA PHE A 68 7.67 9.84 0.33
C PHE A 68 7.54 11.07 -0.58
N ASN A 69 8.19 11.04 -1.75
CA ASN A 69 8.09 12.14 -2.71
C ASN A 69 7.01 11.89 -3.79
N THR A 70 6.79 12.88 -4.65
CA THR A 70 5.83 12.81 -5.77
C THR A 70 6.11 11.65 -6.73
N ALA A 71 7.37 11.34 -7.00
CA ALA A 71 7.70 10.22 -7.88
C ALA A 71 7.21 8.89 -7.27
N SER A 72 7.40 8.71 -5.96
CA SER A 72 6.95 7.54 -5.23
C SER A 72 5.43 7.43 -5.16
N SER A 73 4.69 8.53 -4.96
CA SER A 73 3.22 8.51 -4.90
C SER A 73 2.59 8.06 -6.23
N ILE A 74 3.20 8.42 -7.36
CA ILE A 74 2.82 7.92 -8.69
C ILE A 74 2.96 6.39 -8.75
N TRP A 75 4.04 5.83 -8.21
CA TRP A 75 4.27 4.39 -8.19
C TRP A 75 3.33 3.67 -7.22
N MET A 76 3.02 4.23 -6.06
CA MET A 76 2.02 3.68 -5.14
C MET A 76 0.64 3.63 -5.81
N THR A 77 0.24 4.69 -6.50
CA THR A 77 -1.00 4.69 -7.28
C THR A 77 -1.01 3.58 -8.34
N ARG A 78 0.12 3.32 -9.01
CA ARG A 78 0.26 2.19 -9.95
C ARG A 78 0.14 0.84 -9.25
N MET A 79 0.70 0.69 -8.05
CA MET A 79 0.57 -0.54 -7.25
C MET A 79 -0.89 -0.82 -6.89
N VAL A 80 -1.59 0.19 -6.35
CA VAL A 80 -3.03 0.07 -6.04
C VAL A 80 -3.81 -0.29 -7.31
N LYS A 81 -3.52 0.36 -8.43
CA LYS A 81 -4.13 0.02 -9.72
C LYS A 81 -3.87 -1.43 -10.16
N VAL A 82 -2.66 -1.97 -9.97
CA VAL A 82 -2.38 -3.38 -10.31
C VAL A 82 -3.19 -4.30 -9.41
N LEU A 83 -3.16 -4.07 -8.10
CA LEU A 83 -3.85 -4.91 -7.13
C LEU A 83 -5.38 -4.80 -7.22
N SER A 84 -5.92 -3.68 -7.72
CA SER A 84 -7.36 -3.55 -7.99
C SER A 84 -7.86 -4.44 -9.12
N ASN A 85 -6.96 -5.08 -9.89
CA ASN A 85 -7.27 -6.06 -10.92
C ASN A 85 -7.16 -7.52 -10.41
N ILE A 86 -7.20 -7.75 -9.09
CA ILE A 86 -7.49 -9.10 -8.57
C ILE A 86 -8.88 -9.48 -9.08
N ASP A 87 -8.94 -10.52 -9.91
CA ASP A 87 -10.13 -10.87 -10.71
C ASP A 87 -11.10 -11.76 -9.91
N ASP A 88 -11.60 -11.21 -8.81
CA ASP A 88 -12.56 -11.88 -7.93
C ASP A 88 -13.19 -10.86 -6.96
N HIS A 89 -14.50 -10.63 -7.10
CA HIS A 89 -15.23 -9.69 -6.25
C HIS A 89 -15.46 -10.20 -4.82
N GLU A 90 -15.37 -11.52 -4.57
CA GLU A 90 -15.48 -12.08 -3.22
C GLU A 90 -14.20 -11.87 -2.41
N LYS A 91 -13.07 -11.63 -3.10
CA LYS A 91 -11.81 -11.26 -2.47
C LYS A 91 -11.80 -9.82 -2.00
N LEU A 92 -11.00 -9.58 -0.97
CA LEU A 92 -10.85 -8.28 -0.35
C LEU A 92 -9.40 -7.77 -0.48
N LEU A 93 -9.26 -6.57 -1.03
CA LEU A 93 -8.03 -5.79 -0.95
C LEU A 93 -8.22 -4.64 0.04
N THR A 94 -7.43 -4.64 1.12
CA THR A 94 -7.40 -3.55 2.09
C THR A 94 -6.11 -2.74 1.94
N ILE A 95 -6.23 -1.44 1.75
CA ILE A 95 -5.11 -0.50 1.72
C ILE A 95 -4.97 0.13 3.11
N ASN A 96 -3.85 -0.12 3.76
CA ASN A 96 -3.52 0.34 5.12
C ASN A 96 -2.51 1.48 5.02
N ILE A 97 -2.86 2.68 5.48
CA ILE A 97 -2.00 3.87 5.46
C ILE A 97 -1.71 4.27 6.90
N TYR A 98 -0.45 4.51 7.22
CA TYR A 98 0.03 4.79 8.57
C TYR A 98 0.56 6.22 8.68
N PHE A 99 0.16 6.91 9.73
CA PHE A 99 0.62 8.25 10.10
C PHE A 99 1.10 8.23 11.55
N HIS A 100 2.01 9.14 11.90
CA HIS A 100 2.28 9.37 13.31
C HIS A 100 1.00 9.86 14.00
N VAL A 101 0.76 9.47 15.26
CA VAL A 101 -0.49 9.77 15.96
C VAL A 101 -0.75 11.28 16.08
N GLU A 102 0.31 12.08 16.21
CA GLU A 102 0.22 13.54 16.23
C GLU A 102 -0.25 14.08 14.88
N GLU A 103 0.33 13.59 13.77
CA GLU A 103 -0.11 13.96 12.42
C GLU A 103 -1.56 13.54 12.17
N TYR A 104 -1.92 12.31 12.57
CA TYR A 104 -3.27 11.77 12.42
C TYR A 104 -4.33 12.63 13.14
N ASP A 105 -3.99 13.18 14.30
CA ASP A 105 -4.92 14.00 15.11
C ASP A 105 -5.12 15.41 14.55
N GLU A 106 -4.18 15.88 13.73
CA GLU A 106 -4.26 17.16 13.04
C GLU A 106 -4.95 17.06 11.66
N MET A 107 -5.13 15.84 11.12
CA MET A 107 -5.77 15.63 9.81
C MET A 107 -7.22 16.10 9.78
N ASP A 108 -7.53 16.93 8.78
CA ASP A 108 -8.90 17.28 8.45
C ASP A 108 -9.49 16.39 7.33
N ASP A 109 -10.69 16.73 6.85
CA ASP A 109 -11.35 15.98 5.78
C ASP A 109 -10.61 16.09 4.44
N GLU A 110 -9.92 17.20 4.15
CA GLU A 110 -9.13 17.37 2.93
C GLU A 110 -7.88 16.49 2.96
N ASP A 111 -7.18 16.43 4.12
CA ASP A 111 -6.04 15.56 4.33
C ASP A 111 -6.40 14.08 4.14
N ILE A 112 -7.56 13.68 4.67
CA ILE A 112 -8.08 12.31 4.50
C ILE A 112 -8.37 12.02 3.03
N GLN A 113 -9.03 12.95 2.32
CA GLN A 113 -9.32 12.80 0.89
C GLN A 113 -8.04 12.65 0.07
N GLU A 114 -7.00 13.43 0.38
CA GLU A 114 -5.71 13.34 -0.31
C GLU A 114 -5.02 12.01 -0.03
N ALA A 115 -5.01 11.56 1.24
CA ALA A 115 -4.44 10.28 1.65
C ALA A 115 -5.06 9.09 0.89
N ILE A 116 -6.39 9.10 0.69
CA ILE A 116 -7.09 8.04 -0.03
C ILE A 116 -7.21 8.28 -1.54
N SER A 117 -6.74 9.43 -2.05
CA SER A 117 -6.92 9.83 -3.45
C SER A 117 -6.39 8.79 -4.45
N MET A 118 -5.32 8.07 -4.08
CA MET A 118 -4.75 6.99 -4.91
C MET A 118 -5.72 5.82 -5.12
N VAL A 119 -6.60 5.57 -4.15
CA VAL A 119 -7.62 4.51 -4.19
C VAL A 119 -8.86 5.01 -4.94
N LEU A 120 -9.30 6.24 -4.66
CA LEU A 120 -10.42 6.86 -5.38
C LEU A 120 -10.19 6.94 -6.89
N LYS A 121 -8.94 7.13 -7.33
CA LYS A 121 -8.57 7.15 -8.76
C LYS A 121 -8.76 5.82 -9.48
N VAL A 122 -8.93 4.70 -8.77
CA VAL A 122 -8.98 3.36 -9.38
C VAL A 122 -10.24 2.57 -9.04
N ILE A 123 -11.01 2.99 -8.04
CA ILE A 123 -12.13 2.21 -7.51
C ILE A 123 -13.20 1.87 -8.54
N ASP A 124 -13.57 2.81 -9.41
CA ASP A 124 -14.60 2.62 -10.43
C ASP A 124 -14.29 1.49 -11.42
N LYS A 125 -13.03 1.04 -11.48
CA LYS A 125 -12.52 0.01 -12.39
C LYS A 125 -12.04 -1.23 -11.65
N ALA A 126 -12.22 -1.30 -10.34
CA ALA A 126 -11.74 -2.42 -9.54
C ALA A 126 -12.60 -3.66 -9.75
N THR A 127 -11.93 -4.81 -9.87
CA THR A 127 -12.56 -6.14 -9.99
C THR A 127 -12.56 -6.90 -8.65
N VAL A 128 -12.10 -6.25 -7.59
CA VAL A 128 -11.96 -6.77 -6.22
C VAL A 128 -12.66 -5.82 -5.26
N SER A 129 -13.19 -6.34 -4.15
CA SER A 129 -13.70 -5.48 -3.08
C SER A 129 -12.55 -4.67 -2.46
N LEU A 130 -12.71 -3.34 -2.36
CA LEU A 130 -11.70 -2.43 -1.86
C LEU A 130 -12.10 -1.82 -0.52
N GLY A 131 -11.18 -1.82 0.43
CA GLY A 131 -11.31 -1.06 1.68
C GLY A 131 -10.06 -0.25 1.96
N VAL A 132 -10.21 0.86 2.68
CA VAL A 132 -9.06 1.66 3.14
C VAL A 132 -9.10 1.79 4.66
N LYS A 133 -7.97 1.61 5.31
CA LYS A 133 -7.79 1.88 6.73
C LYS A 133 -6.68 2.90 6.93
N LEU A 134 -6.97 3.91 7.73
CA LEU A 134 -5.99 4.88 8.21
C LEU A 134 -5.64 4.52 9.65
N PHE A 135 -4.35 4.56 9.99
CA PHE A 135 -3.84 4.26 11.31
C PHE A 135 -3.02 5.43 11.86
N GLY A 136 -3.26 5.79 13.11
CA GLY A 136 -2.36 6.64 13.90
C GLY A 136 -1.49 5.76 14.79
N ILE A 137 -0.17 5.86 14.64
CA ILE A 137 0.83 5.05 15.35
C ILE A 137 1.76 5.89 16.23
N ASP A 138 2.30 5.30 17.29
CA ASP A 138 3.41 5.87 18.06
C ASP A 138 4.78 5.57 17.42
N ASP A 139 5.85 6.05 18.07
CA ASP A 139 7.25 5.84 17.66
C ASP A 139 7.65 4.35 17.60
N ASP A 140 7.01 3.49 18.40
CA ASP A 140 7.25 2.04 18.42
C ASP A 140 6.45 1.30 17.33
N GLY A 141 5.58 2.02 16.60
CA GLY A 141 4.69 1.48 15.57
C GLY A 141 3.42 0.82 16.12
N SER A 142 3.11 1.06 17.40
CA SER A 142 1.86 0.57 18.01
C SER A 142 0.68 1.38 17.48
N ILE A 143 -0.40 0.70 17.12
CA ILE A 143 -1.63 1.34 16.64
C ILE A 143 -2.36 1.94 17.84
N LEU A 144 -2.48 3.26 17.88
CA LEU A 144 -3.24 3.99 18.89
C LEU A 144 -4.62 4.41 18.39
N LYS A 145 -4.77 4.60 17.08
CA LYS A 145 -6.03 4.99 16.42
C LYS A 145 -6.19 4.25 15.09
N GLU A 146 -7.43 3.92 14.74
CA GLU A 146 -7.77 3.41 13.41
C GLU A 146 -9.08 4.02 12.90
N ARG A 147 -9.17 4.19 11.58
CA ARG A 147 -10.39 4.57 10.88
C ARG A 147 -10.56 3.70 9.64
N LEU A 148 -11.69 3.00 9.56
CA LEU A 148 -12.09 2.27 8.36
C LEU A 148 -12.90 3.19 7.46
N ILE A 149 -12.49 3.28 6.20
CA ILE A 149 -13.21 3.96 5.13
C ILE A 149 -13.70 2.87 4.18
N LEU A 150 -15.02 2.70 4.16
CA LEU A 150 -15.71 1.84 3.21
C LEU A 150 -15.88 2.64 1.92
N LEU A 151 -15.41 2.08 0.81
CA LEU A 151 -15.51 2.68 -0.51
C LEU A 151 -16.41 1.84 -1.42
#